data_AF-A0A6A3SGJ1-F1
#
_entry.id   AF-A0A6A3SGJ1-F1
#
_cell.length_a   1.000
_cell.length_b   1.000
_cell.length_c   1.000
_cell.angle_alpha   90.00
_cell.angle_beta   90.00
_cell.angle_gamma   90.00
#
_symmetry.space_group_name_H-M   'P 1'
#
loop_
_entity.id
_entity.type
_entity.pdbx_description
1 polymer ?
#
loop_
_entity_poly.entity_id
_entity_poly.type
_entity_poly.pdbx_seq_one_letter_code
_entity_poly.pdbx_strand_id
1 'polypeptide(L)'
;MGGGHYEAPRVPTRQEMVDAKLPLHYRDTCAGLLIPLNECRRATLFLPWKCQDLRHAYEKCQYEEWKTRVELLKNEKWWAVAAAKTGWSCRLSRLAHC
;
A
#
# COMPACT_ATOMS: atom_id res chain seq x y z
N MET A 1 -17.33 -11.47 3.27
CA MET A 1 -17.14 -10.80 4.57
C MET A 1 -15.93 -9.89 4.47
N GLY A 2 -16.03 -8.64 4.93
CA GLY A 2 -14.87 -7.76 5.12
C GLY A 2 -14.77 -6.50 4.25
N GLY A 3 -15.83 -6.02 3.60
CA GLY A 3 -15.86 -4.66 3.03
C GLY A 3 -16.01 -3.61 4.13
N GLY A 4 -15.00 -3.50 5.00
CA GLY A 4 -14.90 -2.32 5.86
C GLY A 4 -14.51 -1.15 4.98
N HIS A 5 -15.40 -0.18 4.83
CA HIS A 5 -15.08 1.08 4.15
C HIS A 5 -13.95 1.76 4.91
N TYR A 6 -12.70 1.51 4.50
CA TYR A 6 -11.56 2.28 4.96
C TYR A 6 -11.64 3.60 4.20
N GLU A 7 -11.85 4.70 4.91
CA GLU A 7 -11.67 6.01 4.31
C GLU A 7 -10.18 6.13 4.02
N ALA A 8 -9.81 6.13 2.73
CA ALA A 8 -8.43 6.29 2.32
C ALA A 8 -7.95 7.67 2.79
N PRO A 9 -6.82 7.78 3.51
CA PRO A 9 -6.33 9.07 3.94
C PRO A 9 -6.02 9.96 2.73
N ARG A 10 -6.11 11.28 2.92
CA ARG A 10 -5.65 12.24 1.91
C ARG A 10 -4.19 11.93 1.56
N VAL A 11 -3.94 11.66 0.28
CA VAL A 11 -2.57 11.53 -0.24
C VAL A 11 -1.97 12.94 -0.38
N PRO A 12 -0.84 13.23 0.29
CA PRO A 12 -0.20 14.53 0.20
C PRO A 12 0.44 14.72 -1.19
N THR A 13 0.61 15.97 -1.60
CA THR A 13 1.31 16.28 -2.84
C THR A 13 2.80 15.92 -2.72
N ARG A 14 3.48 15.74 -3.86
CA ARG A 14 4.92 15.45 -3.85
C ARG A 14 5.73 16.53 -3.16
N GLN A 15 5.34 17.79 -3.30
CA GLN A 15 6.00 18.92 -2.66
C GLN A 15 5.83 18.86 -1.13
N GLU A 16 4.60 18.62 -0.65
CA GLU A 16 4.30 18.45 0.79
C GLU A 16 5.14 17.32 1.43
N MET A 17 5.35 16.20 0.73
CA MET A 17 6.19 15.10 1.21
C MET A 17 7.69 15.45 1.29
N VAL A 18 8.16 16.30 0.38
CA VAL A 18 9.55 16.79 0.36
C VAL A 18 9.76 17.81 1.47
N ASP A 19 8.81 18.74 1.64
CA ASP A 19 8.86 19.78 2.67
C ASP A 19 8.83 19.15 4.09
N ALA A 20 8.05 18.09 4.28
CA ALA A 20 8.02 17.28 5.50
C ALA A 20 9.27 16.39 5.70
N LYS A 21 10.21 16.40 4.74
CA LYS A 21 11.46 15.62 4.74
C LYS A 21 11.23 14.12 4.97
N LEU A 22 10.20 13.56 4.32
CA LEU A 22 9.91 12.13 4.42
C LEU A 22 10.99 11.30 3.68
N PRO A 23 11.54 10.25 4.33
CA PRO A 23 12.40 9.27 3.66
C PRO A 23 11.67 8.57 2.51
N LEU A 24 12.40 8.15 1.48
CA LEU A 24 11.81 7.55 0.27
C LEU A 24 10.89 6.36 0.56
N HIS A 25 11.22 5.54 1.55
CA HIS A 25 10.44 4.36 1.93
C HIS A 25 9.05 4.68 2.48
N TYR A 26 8.82 5.89 2.99
CA TYR A 26 7.57 6.31 3.60
C TYR A 26 6.77 7.27 2.71
N ARG A 27 7.10 7.36 1.42
CA ARG A 27 6.37 8.15 0.42
C ARG A 27 5.32 7.30 -0.26
N ASP A 28 4.43 6.74 0.55
CA ASP A 28 3.33 5.87 0.14
C ASP A 28 1.98 6.61 0.19
N THR A 29 0.89 5.90 -0.11
CA THR A 29 -0.47 6.44 -0.04
C THR A 29 -0.87 6.84 1.39
N CYS A 30 -0.20 6.28 2.40
CA CYS A 30 -0.43 6.57 3.82
C CYS A 30 0.35 7.79 4.35
N ALA A 31 1.21 8.42 3.53
CA ALA A 31 2.08 9.53 3.93
C ALA A 31 1.31 10.72 4.54
N GLY A 32 0.03 10.91 4.19
CA GLY A 32 -0.81 11.97 4.74
C GLY A 32 -1.05 11.87 6.24
N LEU A 33 -1.08 10.65 6.79
CA LEU A 33 -1.18 10.42 8.24
C LEU A 33 0.19 10.50 8.95
N LEU A 34 1.27 10.28 8.19
CA LEU A 34 2.62 10.28 8.75
C LEU A 34 3.13 11.68 9.05
N ILE A 35 2.78 12.68 8.24
CA ILE A 35 3.12 14.09 8.46
C ILE A 35 2.63 14.57 9.83
N PRO A 36 1.32 14.52 10.17
CA PRO A 36 0.83 14.96 11.48
C PRO A 36 1.34 14.08 12.63
N LEU A 37 1.59 12.78 12.39
CA LEU A 37 2.20 11.91 13.40
C LEU A 37 3.63 12.35 13.75
N ASN A 38 4.43 12.72 12.76
CA ASN A 38 5.81 13.17 12.97
C ASN A 38 5.86 14.55 13.64
N GLU A 39 4.89 15.43 13.35
CA GLU A 39 4.72 16.69 14.07
C GLU A 39 4.37 16.45 15.54
N CYS A 40 3.39 15.58 15.82
CA CYS A 40 3.04 15.19 17.20
C CYS A 40 4.23 14.58 17.96
N ARG A 41 5.00 13.70 17.31
CA ARG A 41 6.21 13.10 17.89
C ARG A 41 7.26 14.14 18.24
N ARG A 42 7.52 15.11 17.36
CA ARG A 42 8.48 16.20 17.63
C ARG A 42 8.00 17.10 18.78
N ALA A 43 6.71 17.46 18.79
CA ALA A 43 6.12 18.30 19.84
C ALA A 43 6.13 17.63 21.22
N THR A 44 5.97 16.31 21.26
CA THR A 44 5.88 15.53 22.51
C THR A 44 7.19 14.82 22.88
N LEU A 45 8.31 15.16 22.24
CA LEU A 45 9.62 14.54 22.48
C LEU A 45 9.60 13.01 22.34
N PHE A 46 8.81 12.49 21.40
CA PHE A 46 8.69 11.06 21.08
C PHE A 46 8.18 10.19 22.25
N LEU A 47 7.43 10.78 23.19
CA LEU A 47 6.82 10.02 24.28
C LEU A 47 5.81 8.99 23.73
N PRO A 48 5.92 7.71 24.10
CA PRO A 48 5.16 6.65 23.45
C PRO A 48 3.65 6.76 23.69
N TRP A 49 3.18 7.35 24.79
CA TRP A 49 1.76 7.39 25.15
C TRP A 49 0.97 8.59 24.62
N LYS A 50 1.61 9.61 24.01
CA LYS A 50 0.91 10.87 23.65
C LYS A 50 0.28 10.89 22.25
N CYS A 51 0.85 10.21 21.28
CA CYS A 51 0.39 10.23 19.88
C CYS A 51 -0.23 8.89 19.44
N GLN A 52 -0.92 8.20 20.36
CA GLN A 52 -1.44 6.83 20.13
C GLN A 52 -2.46 6.77 18.99
N ASP A 53 -3.41 7.71 18.94
CA ASP A 53 -4.47 7.68 17.92
C ASP A 53 -3.91 7.89 16.52
N LEU A 54 -3.02 8.88 16.36
CA LEU A 54 -2.33 9.14 15.09
C LEU A 54 -1.44 7.97 14.66
N ARG A 55 -0.78 7.32 15.63
CA ARG A 55 0.03 6.13 15.38
C ARG A 55 -0.85 4.97 14.89
N HIS A 56 -1.94 4.72 15.59
CA HIS A 56 -2.86 3.64 15.25
C HIS A 56 -3.53 3.87 13.89
N ALA A 57 -3.91 5.12 13.58
CA ALA A 57 -4.45 5.47 12.27
C ALA A 57 -3.45 5.18 11.13
N TYR A 58 -2.18 5.56 11.33
CA TYR A 58 -1.11 5.27 10.35
C TYR A 58 -0.86 3.76 10.18
N GLU A 59 -0.78 3.02 11.29
CA GLU A 59 -0.59 1.55 11.27
C GLU A 59 -1.77 0.83 10.60
N LYS A 60 -3.00 1.28 10.84
CA LYS A 60 -4.20 0.75 10.18
C LYS A 60 -4.13 0.97 8.67
N CYS A 61 -3.73 2.16 8.21
CA CYS A 61 -3.57 2.45 6.78
C CYS A 61 -2.57 1.49 6.12
N GLN A 62 -1.41 1.29 6.74
CA GLN A 62 -0.38 0.36 6.27
C GLN A 62 -0.89 -1.08 6.19
N TYR A 63 -1.68 -1.51 7.18
CA TYR A 63 -2.27 -2.83 7.21
C TYR A 63 -3.27 -3.05 6.07
N GLU A 64 -4.12 -2.06 5.80
CA GLU A 64 -5.07 -2.12 4.68
C GLU A 64 -4.33 -2.17 3.33
N GLU A 65 -3.31 -1.34 3.13
CA GLU A 65 -2.50 -1.37 1.90
C GLU A 65 -1.81 -2.72 1.71
N TRP A 66 -1.26 -3.28 2.78
CA TRP A 66 -0.66 -4.62 2.76
C TRP A 66 -1.67 -5.70 2.36
N LYS A 67 -2.90 -5.68 2.91
CA LYS A 67 -3.96 -6.61 2.51
C LYS A 67 -4.27 -6.49 1.03
N THR A 68 -4.40 -5.27 0.50
CA THR A 68 -4.61 -5.04 -0.93
C THR A 68 -3.48 -5.64 -1.77
N ARG A 69 -2.21 -5.45 -1.38
CA ARG A 69 -1.06 -6.05 -2.08
C ARG A 69 -1.04 -7.58 -1.99
N VAL A 70 -1.46 -8.16 -0.85
CA VAL A 70 -1.58 -9.62 -0.69
C VAL A 70 -2.69 -10.18 -1.58
N GLU A 71 -3.82 -9.48 -1.70
CA GLU A 71 -4.91 -9.85 -2.61
C GLU A 71 -4.48 -9.78 -4.07
N LEU A 72 -3.75 -8.72 -4.45
CA LEU A 72 -3.12 -8.63 -5.78
C LEU A 72 -2.19 -9.81 -6.03
N LEU A 73 -1.28 -10.13 -5.12
CA LEU A 73 -0.38 -11.28 -5.26
C LEU A 73 -1.12 -12.63 -5.33
N LYS A 74 -2.20 -12.79 -4.57
CA LYS A 74 -3.05 -13.98 -4.65
C LYS A 74 -3.71 -14.06 -6.03
N ASN A 75 -4.35 -12.99 -6.47
CA ASN A 75 -4.97 -12.90 -7.79
C ASN A 75 -3.95 -13.08 -8.91
N GLU A 76 -2.71 -12.63 -8.70
CA GLU A 76 -1.62 -12.80 -9.65
C GLU A 76 -1.18 -14.25 -9.78
N LYS A 77 -0.96 -14.90 -8.63
CA LYS A 77 -0.70 -16.33 -8.58
C LYS A 77 -1.88 -17.12 -9.16
N TRP A 78 -3.11 -16.70 -8.90
CA TRP A 78 -4.30 -17.32 -9.50
C TRP A 78 -4.38 -17.06 -11.00
N TRP A 79 -4.04 -15.88 -11.55
CA TRP A 79 -3.99 -15.68 -13.01
C TRP A 79 -2.86 -16.47 -13.64
N ALA A 80 -1.69 -16.57 -13.00
CA ALA A 80 -0.57 -17.34 -13.51
C ALA A 80 -0.87 -18.85 -13.50
N VAL A 81 -1.47 -19.35 -12.41
CA VAL A 81 -1.96 -20.73 -12.32
C VAL A 81 -3.14 -20.97 -13.26
N ALA A 82 -4.05 -20.02 -13.42
CA ALA A 82 -5.15 -20.10 -14.36
C ALA A 82 -4.65 -20.08 -15.82
N ALA A 83 -3.70 -19.21 -16.17
CA ALA A 83 -3.06 -19.15 -17.48
C ALA A 83 -2.27 -20.43 -17.79
N ALA A 84 -1.60 -21.01 -16.79
CA ALA A 84 -0.97 -22.32 -16.91
C ALA A 84 -2.00 -23.44 -17.11
N LYS A 85 -3.20 -23.33 -16.51
CA LYS A 85 -4.29 -24.32 -16.63
C LYS A 85 -5.16 -24.14 -17.89
N THR A 86 -5.33 -22.92 -18.41
CA THR A 86 -6.16 -22.63 -19.59
C THR A 86 -5.45 -22.85 -20.92
N GLY A 87 -4.22 -23.39 -20.93
CA GLY A 87 -3.61 -23.90 -22.16
C GLY A 87 -3.41 -22.84 -23.24
N TRP A 88 -3.20 -21.57 -22.86
CA TRP A 88 -2.76 -20.53 -23.80
C TRP A 88 -1.28 -20.69 -24.22
N SER A 89 -0.63 -21.80 -23.83
CA SER A 89 0.64 -22.24 -24.42
C SER A 89 0.46 -22.92 -25.79
N CYS A 90 -0.76 -23.12 -26.30
CA CYS A 90 -1.02 -23.79 -27.59
C CYS A 90 -1.63 -22.89 -28.69
N ARG A 91 -1.51 -21.55 -28.60
CA ARG A 91 -1.89 -20.62 -29.71
C ARG A 91 -0.78 -19.65 -30.13
N LEU A 92 0.48 -20.01 -29.92
CA LEU A 92 1.62 -19.39 -30.62
C LEU A 92 2.48 -20.41 -31.39
N SER A 93 2.07 -21.68 -31.43
CA SER A 93 2.84 -22.76 -32.07
C SER A 93 2.24 -23.29 -33.38
N ARG A 94 1.29 -22.59 -34.01
CA ARG A 94 0.68 -23.06 -35.27
C ARG A 94 0.52 -21.97 -36.35
N LEU A 95 1.52 -21.10 -36.46
CA LEU A 95 1.79 -20.30 -37.68
C LEU A 95 3.29 -20.20 -38.01
N ALA A 96 4.12 -21.09 -37.44
CA ALA A 96 5.52 -21.25 -37.80
C ALA A 96 5.83 -22.74 -37.97
N HIS A 97 5.25 -23.34 -39.02
CA HIS A 97 5.81 -24.47 -39.76
C HIS A 97 5.53 -24.19 -41.24
N CYS A 98 6.31 -23.25 -41.77
CA CYS A 98 6.96 -23.20 -43.08
C CYS A 98 7.94 -22.03 -43.01
#